data_AF-A0A7S0Z7L2-F1
#
_entry.id   AF-A0A7S0Z7L2-F1
#
_cell.length_a   1.000
_cell.length_b   1.000
_cell.length_c   1.000
_cell.angle_alpha   90.00
_cell.angle_beta   90.00
_cell.angle_gamma   90.00
#
_symmetry.space_group_name_H-M   'P 1'
#
loop_
_entity.id
_entity.type
_entity.pdbx_description
1 polymer ?
#
loop_
_entity_poly.entity_id
_entity_poly.type
_entity_poly.pdbx_seq_one_letter_code
_entity_poly.pdbx_strand_id
1 'polypeptide(L)'
;TIKPRGIGLDGESITWFNVMYPRTVTEEWKSKGLPPPIDVIQHPGEIMFVPDGWWHAVLNLDHTMAVTQNFSTTARFDAVWRITHRARPKMSLKWLAKLRVVRPDLAAVADAQPRRSELSAGEKTSSTSSSSEGSSDTE
;
A
#
# COMPACT_ATOMS: atom_id res chain seq x y z
N THR A 1 3.38 -8.61 -0.19
CA THR A 1 3.66 -8.16 -1.57
C THR A 1 4.48 -9.22 -2.26
N ILE A 2 3.97 -9.81 -3.33
CA ILE A 2 4.76 -10.72 -4.15
C ILE A 2 5.58 -9.82 -5.07
N LYS A 3 6.80 -9.44 -4.65
CA LYS A 3 7.79 -8.90 -5.59
C LYS A 3 7.93 -9.96 -6.69
N PRO A 4 7.73 -9.63 -7.98
CA PRO A 4 7.92 -10.60 -9.06
C PRO A 4 9.39 -11.04 -9.06
N ARG A 5 9.66 -12.25 -8.55
CA ARG A 5 11.02 -12.81 -8.57
C ARG A 5 11.34 -13.20 -10.01
N GLY A 6 12.55 -12.86 -10.48
CA GLY A 6 13.04 -13.30 -11.80
C GLY A 6 12.84 -12.34 -12.97
N ILE A 7 12.30 -11.13 -12.76
CA ILE A 7 12.17 -10.10 -13.82
C ILE A 7 13.29 -9.04 -13.72
N GLY A 8 14.29 -9.26 -12.87
CA GLY A 8 15.34 -8.26 -12.60
C GLY A 8 14.85 -7.04 -11.81
N LEU A 9 13.64 -7.09 -11.23
CA LEU A 9 13.15 -6.06 -10.33
C LEU A 9 13.70 -6.32 -8.92
N ASP A 10 14.77 -5.63 -8.58
CA ASP A 10 15.32 -5.51 -7.21
C ASP A 10 14.33 -4.83 -6.22
N GLY A 11 13.37 -4.09 -6.77
CA GLY A 11 12.38 -3.31 -6.03
C GLY A 11 12.79 -1.85 -5.87
N GLU A 12 13.86 -1.43 -6.56
CA GLU A 12 14.20 -0.04 -6.75
C GLU A 12 13.25 0.59 -7.77
N SER A 13 12.89 1.84 -7.52
CA SER A 13 11.96 2.56 -8.40
C SER A 13 12.54 2.74 -9.80
N ILE A 14 13.82 3.11 -9.89
CA ILE A 14 14.50 3.31 -11.18
C ILE A 14 14.50 2.04 -12.04
N THR A 15 14.67 0.86 -11.44
CA THR A 15 14.63 -0.42 -12.14
C THR A 15 13.23 -0.69 -12.70
N TRP A 16 12.18 -0.36 -11.94
CA TRP A 16 10.81 -0.47 -12.42
C TRP A 16 10.55 0.47 -13.61
N PHE A 17 10.96 1.74 -13.52
CA PHE A 17 10.79 2.73 -14.60
C PHE A 17 11.63 2.40 -15.84
N ASN A 18 12.79 1.76 -15.70
CA ASN A 18 13.61 1.36 -16.85
C ASN A 18 13.11 0.07 -17.53
N VAL A 19 12.60 -0.90 -16.76
CA VAL A 19 12.30 -2.25 -17.29
C VAL A 19 10.81 -2.46 -17.53
N MET A 20 9.96 -2.07 -16.58
CA MET A 20 8.53 -2.38 -16.61
C MET A 20 7.71 -1.27 -17.25
N TYR A 21 7.95 -0.01 -16.89
CA TYR A 21 7.16 1.11 -17.40
C TYR A 21 7.07 1.14 -18.95
N PRO A 22 8.17 0.97 -19.72
CA PRO A 22 8.10 0.97 -21.18
C PRO A 22 7.22 -0.16 -21.75
N ARG A 23 7.08 -1.28 -21.02
CA ARG A 23 6.20 -2.38 -21.42
C ARG A 23 4.73 -2.02 -21.21
N THR A 24 4.41 -1.27 -20.17
CA THR A 24 3.02 -0.91 -19.82
C THR A 24 2.34 0.01 -20.83
N VAL A 25 3.13 0.72 -21.66
CA VAL A 25 2.61 1.65 -22.68
C VAL A 25 2.51 1.03 -24.08
N THR A 26 2.89 -0.24 -24.23
CA THR A 26 2.84 -0.95 -25.53
C THR A 26 1.44 -1.40 -25.92
N GLU A 27 1.21 -1.61 -27.22
CA GLU A 27 -0.04 -2.22 -27.71
C GLU A 27 -0.21 -3.67 -27.24
N GLU A 28 0.88 -4.41 -27.01
CA GLU A 28 0.82 -5.76 -26.43
C GLU A 28 0.26 -5.76 -25.01
N TRP A 29 0.56 -4.72 -24.22
CA TRP A 29 0.00 -4.58 -22.88
C TRP A 29 -1.51 -4.31 -22.93
N LYS A 30 -1.91 -3.40 -23.81
CA LYS A 30 -3.33 -3.06 -24.02
C LYS A 30 -4.12 -4.26 -24.56
N SER A 31 -3.55 -5.03 -25.48
CA SER A 31 -4.21 -6.20 -26.07
C SER A 31 -4.43 -7.34 -25.07
N LYS A 32 -3.63 -7.40 -23.99
CA LYS A 32 -3.86 -8.28 -22.84
C LYS A 32 -4.98 -7.81 -21.91
N GLY A 33 -5.62 -6.67 -22.19
CA GLY A 33 -6.66 -6.08 -21.36
C GLY A 33 -6.14 -5.51 -20.03
N LEU A 34 -4.83 -5.25 -19.93
CA LEU A 34 -4.22 -4.64 -18.75
C LEU A 34 -4.39 -3.12 -18.80
N PRO A 35 -4.72 -2.46 -17.68
CA PRO A 35 -4.93 -1.02 -17.66
C PRO A 35 -3.62 -0.28 -17.95
N PRO A 36 -3.66 0.84 -18.70
CA PRO A 36 -2.51 1.71 -18.84
C PRO A 36 -2.17 2.38 -17.49
N PRO A 37 -0.92 2.80 -17.27
CA PRO A 37 -0.57 3.59 -16.09
C PRO A 37 -1.25 4.96 -16.11
N ILE A 38 -1.37 5.57 -14.92
CA ILE A 38 -1.72 6.98 -14.76
C ILE A 38 -0.44 7.72 -14.38
N ASP A 39 0.05 8.56 -15.27
CA ASP A 39 1.31 9.27 -15.10
C ASP A 39 1.08 10.68 -14.58
N VAL A 40 1.81 11.04 -13.52
CA VAL A 40 1.72 12.35 -12.87
C VAL A 40 3.10 12.82 -12.46
N ILE A 41 3.41 14.09 -12.75
CA ILE A 41 4.56 14.79 -12.19
C ILE A 41 4.02 15.65 -11.04
N GLN A 42 4.42 15.33 -9.82
CA GLN A 42 4.04 16.10 -8.63
C GLN A 42 5.00 17.27 -8.45
N HIS A 43 4.46 18.48 -8.29
CA HIS A 43 5.22 19.69 -8.02
C HIS A 43 5.23 20.06 -6.53
N PRO A 44 6.17 20.93 -6.07
CA PRO A 44 6.22 21.37 -4.69
C PRO A 44 4.89 21.98 -4.21
N GLY A 45 4.40 21.51 -3.06
CA GLY A 45 3.14 21.96 -2.47
C GLY A 45 1.89 21.17 -2.91
N GLU A 46 2.00 20.31 -3.93
CA GLU A 46 0.88 19.44 -4.33
C GLU A 46 0.73 18.23 -3.41
N ILE A 47 -0.50 17.73 -3.30
CA ILE A 47 -0.83 16.56 -2.47
C ILE A 47 -1.38 15.45 -3.35
N MET A 48 -0.74 14.29 -3.29
CA MET A 48 -1.21 13.09 -3.96
C MET A 48 -2.03 12.23 -3.01
N PHE A 49 -3.25 11.87 -3.43
CA PHE A 49 -4.05 10.84 -2.76
C PHE A 49 -3.97 9.53 -3.53
N VAL A 50 -3.43 8.50 -2.89
CA VAL A 50 -3.34 7.14 -3.45
C VAL A 50 -4.42 6.27 -2.80
N PRO A 51 -5.47 5.86 -3.53
CA PRO A 51 -6.49 4.99 -2.97
C PRO A 51 -5.91 3.62 -2.61
N ASP A 52 -6.55 2.93 -1.68
CA ASP A 52 -6.10 1.61 -1.26
C ASP A 52 -6.27 0.57 -2.37
N GLY A 53 -5.31 -0.35 -2.46
CA GLY A 53 -5.26 -1.37 -3.51
C GLY A 53 -4.64 -0.89 -4.83
N TRP A 54 -4.30 0.40 -4.98
CA TRP A 54 -3.64 0.91 -6.16
C TRP A 54 -2.14 0.61 -6.14
N TRP A 55 -1.67 -0.05 -7.20
CA TRP A 55 -0.24 -0.17 -7.49
C TRP A 55 0.32 1.21 -7.84
N HIS A 56 1.44 1.58 -7.23
CA HIS A 56 2.10 2.86 -7.48
C HIS A 56 3.62 2.69 -7.42
N ALA A 57 4.33 3.42 -8.28
CA ALA A 57 5.78 3.56 -8.31
C ALA A 57 6.11 5.05 -8.35
N VAL A 58 7.12 5.49 -7.57
CA VAL A 58 7.46 6.91 -7.40
C VAL A 58 8.95 7.08 -7.65
N LEU A 59 9.32 7.99 -8.55
CA LEU A 59 10.71 8.33 -8.85
C LEU A 59 10.92 9.82 -8.55
N ASN A 60 11.89 10.12 -7.70
CA ASN A 60 12.33 11.50 -7.46
C ASN A 60 13.16 11.95 -8.67
N LEU A 61 12.74 13.04 -9.32
CA LEU A 61 13.42 13.59 -10.49
C LEU A 61 14.52 14.59 -10.12
N ASP A 62 14.47 15.12 -8.90
CA ASP A 62 15.41 16.08 -8.32
C ASP A 62 15.60 15.83 -6.81
N HIS A 63 16.26 16.76 -6.10
CA HIS A 63 16.36 16.70 -4.65
C HIS A 63 14.99 16.97 -4.01
N THR A 64 14.31 15.89 -3.62
CA THR A 64 12.92 15.96 -3.15
C THR A 64 12.82 15.73 -1.63
N MET A 65 11.99 16.52 -0.96
CA MET A 65 11.54 16.28 0.43
C MET A 65 10.02 16.20 0.49
N ALA A 66 9.48 15.16 1.14
CA ALA A 66 8.05 14.97 1.29
C ALA A 66 7.70 14.24 2.61
N VAL A 67 6.43 14.36 3.03
CA VAL A 67 5.84 13.59 4.13
C VAL A 67 4.65 12.81 3.61
N THR A 68 4.49 11.57 4.07
CA THR A 68 3.37 10.70 3.69
C THR A 68 2.76 10.03 4.91
N GLN A 69 1.45 9.79 4.86
CA GLN A 69 0.72 9.07 5.89
C GLN A 69 -0.25 8.08 5.25
N ASN A 70 -0.11 6.82 5.62
CA ASN A 70 -1.17 5.85 5.40
C ASN A 70 -2.24 6.04 6.49
N PHE A 71 -3.51 6.08 6.11
CA PHE A 71 -4.62 6.28 7.04
C PHE A 71 -5.76 5.29 6.79
N SER A 72 -6.57 5.07 7.82
CA SER A 72 -7.80 4.29 7.74
C SER A 72 -8.98 5.23 7.92
N THR A 73 -9.93 5.19 6.99
CA THR A 73 -11.17 5.95 7.08
C THR A 73 -12.28 5.12 7.71
N THR A 74 -13.30 5.80 8.25
CA THR A 74 -14.51 5.13 8.75
C THR A 74 -15.20 4.31 7.65
N ALA A 75 -15.24 4.83 6.41
CA ALA A 75 -15.88 4.16 5.28
C ALA A 75 -15.18 2.87 4.83
N ARG A 76 -13.87 2.72 5.10
CA ARG A 76 -13.07 1.53 4.71
C ARG A 76 -12.54 0.73 5.88
N PHE A 77 -13.06 1.01 7.08
CA PHE A 77 -12.53 0.43 8.32
C PHE A 77 -12.69 -1.09 8.35
N ASP A 78 -13.77 -1.64 7.78
CA ASP A 78 -14.02 -3.07 7.71
C ASP A 78 -12.89 -3.84 7.01
N ALA A 79 -12.43 -3.35 5.85
CA ALA A 79 -11.34 -3.95 5.09
C ALA A 79 -10.02 -3.87 5.85
N VAL A 80 -9.70 -2.69 6.41
CA VAL A 80 -8.48 -2.49 7.21
C VAL A 80 -8.50 -3.40 8.44
N TRP A 81 -9.63 -3.54 9.11
CA TRP A 81 -9.79 -4.42 10.26
C TRP A 81 -9.57 -5.88 9.89
N ARG A 82 -10.21 -6.40 8.82
CA ARG A 82 -10.02 -7.80 8.39
C ARG A 82 -8.55 -8.14 8.14
N ILE A 83 -7.86 -7.28 7.40
CA ILE A 83 -6.43 -7.44 7.07
C ILE A 83 -5.59 -7.37 8.34
N THR A 84 -5.84 -6.37 9.20
CA THR A 84 -5.07 -6.16 10.43
C THR A 84 -5.30 -7.26 11.46
N HIS A 85 -6.53 -7.73 11.62
CA HIS A 85 -6.88 -8.80 12.54
C HIS A 85 -6.20 -10.12 12.16
N ARG A 86 -6.17 -10.43 10.85
CA ARG A 86 -5.46 -11.60 10.33
C ARG A 86 -3.95 -11.48 10.46
N ALA A 87 -3.38 -10.35 10.03
CA ALA A 87 -1.93 -10.16 9.98
C ALA A 87 -1.30 -9.89 11.35
N ARG A 88 -2.03 -9.22 12.26
CA ARG A 88 -1.54 -8.70 13.54
C ARG A 88 -2.57 -8.90 14.66
N PRO A 89 -2.92 -10.16 15.01
CA PRO A 89 -4.02 -10.46 15.93
C PRO A 89 -3.87 -9.79 17.30
N LYS A 90 -2.68 -9.85 17.92
CA LYS A 90 -2.44 -9.23 19.24
C LYS A 90 -2.62 -7.70 19.23
N MET A 91 -2.16 -7.03 18.18
CA MET A 91 -2.32 -5.58 18.03
C MET A 91 -3.79 -5.23 17.79
N SER A 92 -4.46 -5.96 16.90
CA SER A 92 -5.87 -5.74 16.59
C SER A 92 -6.77 -5.85 17.83
N LEU A 93 -6.50 -6.80 18.74
CA LEU A 93 -7.28 -6.94 19.98
C LEU A 93 -7.14 -5.73 20.90
N LYS A 94 -5.92 -5.18 21.05
CA LYS A 94 -5.70 -3.95 21.81
C LYS A 94 -6.38 -2.75 21.14
N TRP A 95 -6.33 -2.69 19.82
CA TRP A 95 -7.00 -1.65 19.05
C TRP A 95 -8.52 -1.70 19.24
N LEU A 96 -9.14 -2.87 19.12
CA LEU A 96 -10.57 -3.08 19.36
C LEU A 96 -10.98 -2.69 20.78
N ALA A 97 -10.21 -3.06 21.79
CA ALA A 97 -10.48 -2.66 23.17
C ALA A 97 -10.53 -1.13 23.34
N LYS A 98 -9.68 -0.38 22.63
CA LYS A 98 -9.71 1.09 22.62
C LYS A 98 -10.86 1.65 21.77
N LEU A 99 -11.16 1.03 20.63
CA LEU A 99 -12.30 1.42 19.80
C LEU A 99 -13.62 1.30 20.58
N ARG A 100 -13.81 0.27 21.38
CA ARG A 100 -15.01 0.11 22.23
C ARG A 100 -15.24 1.29 23.18
N VAL A 101 -14.19 2.04 23.54
CA VAL A 101 -14.29 3.23 24.40
C VAL A 101 -14.45 4.50 23.58
N VAL A 102 -13.65 4.69 22.54
CA VAL A 102 -13.52 5.98 21.82
C VAL A 102 -14.38 6.07 20.57
N ARG A 103 -14.62 4.94 19.88
CA ARG A 103 -15.41 4.82 18.65
C ARG A 103 -16.24 3.53 18.65
N PRO A 104 -17.27 3.43 19.50
CA PRO A 104 -18.10 2.23 19.61
C PRO A 104 -18.78 1.84 18.29
N ASP A 105 -19.06 2.81 17.43
CA ASP A 105 -19.57 2.62 16.07
C ASP A 105 -18.62 1.75 15.22
N LEU A 106 -17.32 2.02 15.25
CA LEU A 106 -16.32 1.22 14.55
C LEU A 106 -16.07 -0.13 15.23
N ALA A 107 -16.18 -0.18 16.56
CA ALA A 107 -16.07 -1.43 17.30
C ALA A 107 -17.18 -2.42 16.88
N ALA A 108 -18.42 -1.94 16.71
CA ALA A 108 -19.53 -2.74 16.21
C ALA A 108 -19.26 -3.28 14.79
N VAL A 109 -18.68 -2.46 13.91
CA VAL A 109 -18.27 -2.90 12.56
C VAL A 109 -17.22 -4.01 12.63
N ALA A 110 -16.23 -3.89 13.53
CA ALA A 110 -15.20 -4.90 13.74
C ALA A 110 -15.77 -6.22 14.28
N ASP A 111 -16.65 -6.14 15.29
CA ASP A 111 -17.30 -7.29 15.91
C ASP A 111 -18.26 -8.01 14.94
N ALA A 112 -18.85 -7.29 13.99
CA ALA A 112 -19.72 -7.85 12.95
C ALA A 112 -18.95 -8.53 11.80
N GLN A 113 -17.62 -8.37 11.70
CA GLN A 113 -16.87 -8.99 10.62
C GLN A 113 -16.81 -10.52 10.81
N PRO A 114 -17.18 -11.31 9.78
CA PRO A 114 -17.11 -12.76 9.87
C PRO A 114 -15.65 -13.23 9.96
N ARG A 115 -15.42 -14.33 10.69
CA ARG A 115 -14.09 -14.96 10.83
C ARG A 115 -13.48 -15.37 9.48
N ARG A 116 -14.33 -15.62 8.47
CA ARG A 116 -13.98 -15.93 7.08
C ARG A 116 -15.11 -15.40 6.17
N SER A 117 -14.79 -14.51 5.23
CA SER A 117 -15.71 -14.05 4.18
C SER A 117 -15.14 -14.31 2.79
N GLU A 118 -16.02 -14.51 1.81
CA GLU A 118 -15.65 -14.54 0.38
C GLU A 118 -14.96 -13.24 -0.05
N LEU A 119 -15.42 -12.09 0.48
CA LEU A 119 -14.80 -10.77 0.28
C LEU A 119 -13.33 -10.72 0.72
N SER A 120 -12.94 -11.55 1.68
CA SER A 120 -11.58 -11.59 2.21
C SER A 120 -10.67 -12.61 1.52
N ALA A 121 -11.20 -13.40 0.57
CA ALA A 121 -10.45 -14.46 -0.10
C ALA A 121 -9.26 -13.92 -0.95
N GLY A 122 -9.37 -12.69 -1.47
CA GLY A 122 -8.33 -12.03 -2.25
C GLY A 122 -7.43 -11.06 -1.48
N GLU A 123 -7.73 -10.78 -0.20
CA GLU A 123 -7.02 -9.76 0.58
C GLU A 123 -5.61 -10.25 0.97
N LYS A 124 -4.58 -9.71 0.29
CA LYS A 124 -3.16 -10.01 0.58
C LYS A 124 -2.64 -9.07 1.66
N THR A 125 -2.13 -9.62 2.76
CA THR A 125 -1.47 -8.85 3.81
C THR A 125 -0.03 -8.54 3.41
N SER A 126 0.34 -7.27 3.19
CA SER A 126 1.73 -6.85 3.04
C SER A 126 2.21 -6.15 4.29
N SER A 127 2.99 -6.84 5.12
CA SER A 127 3.78 -6.21 6.16
C SER A 127 5.04 -5.62 5.54
N THR A 128 5.11 -4.30 5.40
CA THR A 128 6.34 -3.56 5.09
C THR A 128 6.82 -2.86 6.37
N SER A 129 7.93 -3.33 6.92
CA SER A 129 8.76 -2.57 7.86
C SER A 129 9.90 -1.96 7.05
N SER A 130 9.84 -0.66 6.80
CA SER A 130 10.98 0.07 6.23
C SER A 130 11.93 0.39 7.37
N SER A 131 13.04 -0.35 7.46
CA SER A 131 14.19 0.03 8.28
C SER A 131 15.19 0.69 7.34
N SER A 132 15.45 1.98 7.51
CA SER A 132 16.55 2.68 6.85
C SER A 132 17.81 2.43 7.67
N GLU A 133 18.74 1.63 7.15
CA GLU A 133 20.11 1.57 7.69
C GLU A 133 20.89 2.75 7.11
N GLY A 134 21.22 3.73 7.96
CA GLY A 134 22.14 4.80 7.61
C GLY A 134 23.57 4.32 7.83
N SER A 135 24.37 4.26 6.76
CA SER A 135 25.81 4.11 6.86
C SER A 135 26.39 5.45 7.32
N SER A 136 27.07 5.45 8.47
CA SER A 136 27.83 6.60 8.97
C SER A 136 29.22 6.55 8.35
N ASP A 137 29.51 7.47 7.44
CA ASP A 137 30.88 7.77 7.02
C ASP A 137 31.53 8.64 8.11
N THR A 138 32.66 8.18 8.64
CA THR A 138 33.60 9.01 9.41
C THR A 138 34.92 9.07 8.64
N GLU A 139 35.43 10.29 8.49
CA GLU A 139 36.71 10.63 7.87
C GLU A 139 37.92 9.87 8.43
#